data_AF-A0A495KNH4-F1
#
_entry.id   AF-A0A495KNH4-F1
#
_cell.length_a   1.000
_cell.length_b   1.000
_cell.length_c   1.000
_cell.angle_alpha   90.00
_cell.angle_beta   90.00
_cell.angle_gamma   90.00
#
_symmetry.space_group_name_H-M   'P 1'
#
loop_
_entity.id
_entity.type
_entity.pdbx_description
1 polymer ?
#
loop_
_entity_poly.entity_id
_entity_poly.type
_entity_poly.pdbx_seq_one_letter_code
_entity_poly.pdbx_strand_id
1 'polypeptide(L)'
;MNQLQERKRSMYYVVEDFLATVPAAIIASMPEFEAKLVTFTKSVADIRQLSESQTTNRVGYRIVKDDLKLALTRKAIDVATRIKAYAINIDDVVLREEMYQRISNLIKKPDTICADICQYIHGKGSSLLANLSDYGVDNVMLDSLDDSISEYTSYIPKPRAGIVERKQATSEMSQLFASCDVVLKKMDALVNMLQFSDLEFYSTYYSSRKIIRPGYRTIAIRGIVTDAEGYPLNKVDVAIEDTAFSRKTTNNGGFEIKDIDSGMYTVIVKKPGYADTRTIVAVTATERTDVSIVMESVNSNAQEVA
;
A
#
# COMPACT_ATOMS: atom_id res chain seq x y z
N MET A 1 -1.71 1.06 10.06
CA MET A 1 -2.37 0.33 11.17
C MET A 1 -1.79 -1.07 11.22
N ASN A 2 -1.56 -1.65 12.40
CA ASN A 2 -1.15 -3.07 12.49
C ASN A 2 -2.37 -4.01 12.51
N GLN A 3 -2.16 -5.31 12.33
CA GLN A 3 -3.26 -6.28 12.24
C GLN A 3 -4.10 -6.38 13.52
N LEU A 4 -3.49 -6.16 14.69
CA LEU A 4 -4.24 -6.17 15.95
C LEU A 4 -5.14 -4.94 16.09
N GLN A 5 -4.65 -3.77 15.72
CA GLN A 5 -5.40 -2.50 15.70
C GLN A 5 -6.56 -2.56 14.71
N GLU A 6 -6.36 -3.17 13.54
CA GLU A 6 -7.43 -3.41 12.58
C GLU A 6 -8.53 -4.28 13.17
N ARG A 7 -8.17 -5.41 13.80
CA ARG A 7 -9.13 -6.29 14.48
C ARG A 7 -9.84 -5.61 15.65
N LYS A 8 -9.12 -4.77 16.42
CA LYS A 8 -9.74 -3.95 17.48
C LYS A 8 -10.76 -2.98 16.90
N ARG A 9 -10.46 -2.32 15.78
CA ARG A 9 -11.40 -1.42 15.11
C ARG A 9 -12.64 -2.17 14.62
N SER A 10 -12.48 -3.37 14.07
CA SER A 10 -13.59 -4.22 13.68
C SER A 10 -14.48 -4.58 14.89
N MET A 11 -13.87 -4.87 16.04
CA MET A 11 -14.61 -5.06 17.30
C MET A 11 -15.33 -3.77 17.74
N TYR A 12 -14.70 -2.59 17.62
CA TYR A 12 -15.34 -1.32 17.97
C TYR A 12 -16.63 -1.08 17.18
N TYR A 13 -16.65 -1.40 15.87
CA TYR A 13 -17.86 -1.27 15.06
C TYR A 13 -19.00 -2.19 15.53
N VAL A 14 -18.69 -3.41 15.96
CA VAL A 14 -19.69 -4.33 16.53
C VAL A 14 -20.26 -3.76 17.84
N VAL A 15 -19.42 -3.15 18.68
CA VAL A 15 -19.86 -2.51 19.92
C VAL A 15 -20.72 -1.27 19.66
N GLU A 16 -20.33 -0.41 18.71
CA GLU A 16 -21.12 0.76 18.33
C GLU A 16 -22.50 0.35 17.78
N ASP A 17 -22.54 -0.61 16.86
CA ASP A 17 -23.78 -1.10 16.25
C ASP A 17 -24.71 -1.72 17.30
N PHE A 18 -24.17 -2.58 18.17
CA PHE A 18 -24.94 -3.14 19.28
C PHE A 18 -25.50 -2.05 20.20
N LEU A 19 -24.67 -1.13 20.69
CA LEU A 19 -25.12 -0.09 21.63
C LEU A 19 -26.12 0.89 20.98
N ALA A 20 -26.10 1.06 19.66
CA ALA A 20 -27.12 1.83 18.94
C ALA A 20 -28.49 1.15 18.91
N THR A 21 -28.56 -0.18 19.04
CA THR A 21 -29.81 -0.94 19.09
C THR A 21 -30.41 -1.07 20.50
N VAL A 22 -29.63 -0.74 21.54
CA VAL A 22 -30.03 -0.92 22.94
C VAL A 22 -31.01 0.18 23.37
N PRO A 23 -32.13 -0.18 24.04
CA PRO A 23 -33.06 0.79 24.61
C PRO A 23 -32.37 1.79 25.55
N ALA A 24 -32.68 3.08 25.38
CA ALA A 24 -32.10 4.15 26.20
C ALA A 24 -32.32 3.98 27.71
N ALA A 25 -33.38 3.29 28.13
CA ALA A 25 -33.65 2.98 29.53
C ALA A 25 -32.56 2.09 30.18
N ILE A 26 -32.01 1.14 29.43
CA ILE A 26 -30.92 0.27 29.91
C ILE A 26 -29.64 1.09 30.04
N ILE A 27 -29.36 1.97 29.08
CA ILE A 27 -28.19 2.87 29.14
C ILE A 27 -28.30 3.82 30.33
N ALA A 28 -29.48 4.40 30.57
CA ALA A 28 -29.74 5.33 31.67
C ALA A 28 -29.62 4.69 33.06
N SER A 29 -29.74 3.35 33.16
CA SER A 29 -29.54 2.63 34.42
C SER A 29 -28.07 2.64 34.90
N MET A 30 -27.13 2.94 34.01
CA MET A 30 -25.70 3.02 34.28
C MET A 30 -25.25 4.49 34.35
N PRO A 31 -24.87 5.01 35.54
CA PRO A 31 -24.40 6.38 35.68
C PRO A 31 -23.20 6.67 34.77
N GLU A 32 -23.16 7.85 34.15
CA GLU A 32 -22.05 8.31 33.29
C GLU A 32 -21.79 7.49 32.01
N PHE A 33 -22.55 6.43 31.74
CA PHE A 33 -22.30 5.55 30.59
C PHE A 33 -22.42 6.29 29.25
N GLU A 34 -23.44 7.12 29.10
CA GLU A 34 -23.67 7.92 27.89
C GLU A 34 -22.48 8.83 27.57
N ALA A 35 -21.93 9.52 28.57
CA ALA A 35 -20.74 10.37 28.38
C ALA A 35 -19.51 9.58 27.93
N LYS A 36 -19.34 8.33 28.42
CA LYS A 36 -18.27 7.43 27.95
C LYS A 36 -18.54 6.93 26.54
N LEU A 37 -19.79 6.61 26.21
CA LEU A 37 -20.19 6.19 24.87
C LEU A 37 -19.89 7.29 23.84
N VAL A 38 -20.24 8.55 24.11
CA VAL A 38 -19.92 9.69 23.23
C VAL A 38 -18.40 9.84 23.03
N THR A 39 -17.61 9.66 24.08
CA THR A 39 -16.15 9.74 23.98
C THR A 39 -15.59 8.59 23.13
N PHE A 40 -16.14 7.38 23.31
CA PHE A 40 -15.76 6.20 22.55
C PHE A 40 -16.08 6.35 21.06
N THR A 41 -17.31 6.72 20.70
CA THR A 41 -17.74 6.85 19.30
C THR A 41 -16.97 7.94 18.56
N LYS A 42 -16.71 9.07 19.24
CA LYS A 42 -15.84 10.12 18.69
C LYS A 42 -14.44 9.59 18.39
N SER A 43 -13.82 8.87 19.33
CA SER A 43 -12.48 8.31 19.14
C SER A 43 -12.44 7.28 17.99
N VAL A 44 -13.49 6.48 17.83
CA VAL A 44 -13.63 5.53 16.70
C VAL A 44 -13.78 6.26 15.37
N ALA A 45 -14.53 7.36 15.31
CA ALA A 45 -14.64 8.21 14.13
C ALA A 45 -13.28 8.86 13.76
N ASP A 46 -12.55 9.39 14.75
CA ASP A 46 -11.22 9.96 14.56
C ASP A 46 -10.22 8.90 14.03
N ILE A 47 -10.26 7.67 14.55
CA ILE A 47 -9.46 6.54 14.03
C ILE A 47 -9.81 6.24 12.56
N ARG A 48 -11.08 6.34 12.16
CA ARG A 48 -11.51 6.12 10.77
C ARG A 48 -10.90 7.19 9.86
N GLN A 49 -11.03 8.46 10.22
CA GLN A 49 -10.49 9.59 9.45
C GLN A 49 -8.96 9.51 9.31
N LEU A 50 -8.24 9.18 10.38
CA LEU A 50 -6.78 8.99 10.34
C LEU A 50 -6.37 7.76 9.51
N SER A 51 -7.17 6.70 9.52
CA SER A 51 -6.92 5.53 8.68
C SER A 51 -7.07 5.86 7.20
N GLU A 52 -8.07 6.65 6.83
CA GLU A 52 -8.27 7.12 5.45
C GLU A 52 -7.09 7.97 4.99
N SER A 53 -6.68 8.95 5.80
CA SER A 53 -5.52 9.80 5.50
C SER A 53 -4.21 9.03 5.42
N GLN A 54 -4.03 7.95 6.21
CA GLN A 54 -2.86 7.08 6.11
C GLN A 54 -2.84 6.28 4.80
N THR A 55 -4.01 5.88 4.31
CA THR A 55 -4.18 4.99 3.13
C THR A 55 -4.01 5.74 1.81
N THR A 56 -4.17 7.07 1.78
CA THR A 56 -4.04 7.83 0.53
C THR A 56 -2.65 7.70 -0.09
N ASN A 57 -2.64 7.37 -1.39
CA ASN A 57 -1.42 7.29 -2.18
C ASN A 57 -0.94 8.70 -2.53
N ARG A 58 0.26 9.04 -2.08
CA ARG A 58 0.88 10.37 -2.22
C ARG A 58 2.02 10.41 -3.25
N VAL A 59 2.25 9.31 -3.98
CA VAL A 59 3.31 9.24 -5.01
C VAL A 59 3.11 10.31 -6.08
N GLY A 60 1.86 10.70 -6.35
CA GLY A 60 1.53 11.77 -7.30
C GLY A 60 2.25 13.10 -7.01
N TYR A 61 2.46 13.48 -5.74
CA TYR A 61 3.18 14.72 -5.42
C TYR A 61 4.64 14.71 -5.91
N ARG A 62 5.28 13.54 -5.93
CA ARG A 62 6.64 13.42 -6.46
C ARG A 62 6.65 13.56 -7.98
N ILE A 63 5.74 12.87 -8.66
CA ILE A 63 5.63 12.89 -10.12
C ILE A 63 5.37 14.31 -10.61
N VAL A 64 4.34 14.98 -10.05
CA VAL A 64 4.00 16.36 -10.42
C VAL A 64 5.19 17.31 -10.17
N LYS A 65 5.91 17.15 -9.07
CA LYS A 65 7.09 17.98 -8.79
C LYS A 65 8.20 17.76 -9.83
N ASP A 66 8.45 16.51 -10.21
CA ASP A 66 9.48 16.18 -11.20
C ASP A 66 9.11 16.73 -12.59
N ASP A 67 7.83 16.68 -12.97
CA ASP A 67 7.30 17.28 -14.20
C ASP A 67 7.42 18.81 -14.19
N LEU A 68 7.04 19.46 -13.08
CA LEU A 68 7.18 20.91 -12.89
C LEU A 68 8.64 21.34 -12.97
N LYS A 69 9.57 20.57 -12.39
CA LYS A 69 11.02 20.85 -12.47
C LYS A 69 11.51 20.86 -13.91
N LEU A 70 11.07 19.90 -14.71
CA LEU A 70 11.43 19.80 -16.12
C LEU A 70 10.83 20.94 -16.95
N ALA A 71 9.57 21.29 -16.73
CA ALA A 71 8.92 22.42 -17.39
C ALA A 71 9.61 23.76 -17.05
N LEU A 72 9.87 24.01 -15.76
CA LEU A 72 10.60 25.17 -15.26
C LEU A 72 11.98 25.28 -15.90
N THR A 73 12.76 24.18 -15.89
CA THR A 73 14.12 24.17 -16.44
C THR A 73 14.11 24.54 -17.93
N ARG A 74 13.16 24.02 -18.72
CA ARG A 74 13.08 24.33 -20.15
C ARG A 74 12.86 25.82 -20.40
N LYS A 75 11.91 26.44 -19.68
CA LYS A 75 11.63 27.87 -19.78
C LYS A 75 12.83 28.72 -19.34
N ALA A 76 13.46 28.36 -18.21
CA ALA A 76 14.62 29.08 -17.70
C ALA A 76 15.82 29.02 -18.67
N ILE A 77 16.08 27.86 -19.29
CA ILE A 77 17.16 27.72 -20.27
C ILE A 77 16.87 28.51 -21.54
N ASP A 78 15.62 28.57 -22.01
CA ASP A 78 15.28 29.39 -23.18
C ASP A 78 15.61 30.88 -22.92
N VAL A 79 15.16 31.43 -21.77
CA VAL A 79 15.53 32.80 -21.36
C VAL A 79 17.05 32.96 -21.26
N ALA A 80 17.75 32.06 -20.56
CA ALA A 80 19.19 32.14 -20.37
C ALA A 80 19.97 32.09 -21.71
N THR A 81 19.52 31.29 -22.68
CA THR A 81 20.16 31.20 -23.99
C THR A 81 20.03 32.49 -24.80
N ARG A 82 18.90 33.19 -24.67
CA ARG A 82 18.68 34.50 -25.31
C ARG A 82 19.55 35.59 -24.66
N ILE A 83 19.61 35.64 -23.33
CA ILE A 83 20.51 36.57 -22.60
C ILE A 83 21.97 36.28 -22.95
N LYS A 84 22.36 35.01 -23.07
CA LYS A 84 23.70 34.63 -23.49
C LYS A 84 24.02 35.10 -24.92
N ALA A 85 23.07 35.02 -25.85
CA ALA A 85 23.25 35.52 -27.22
C ALA A 85 23.51 37.04 -27.23
N TYR A 86 22.74 37.79 -26.44
CA TYR A 86 22.96 39.22 -26.20
C TYR A 86 24.36 39.50 -25.63
N ALA A 87 24.79 38.74 -24.61
CA ALA A 87 26.11 38.89 -24.01
C ALA A 87 27.26 38.65 -25.00
N ILE A 88 27.11 37.68 -25.91
CA ILE A 88 28.11 37.41 -26.97
C ILE A 88 28.23 38.60 -27.93
N ASN A 89 27.11 39.22 -28.31
CA ASN A 89 27.13 40.35 -29.26
C ASN A 89 27.74 41.63 -28.67
N ILE A 90 27.75 41.77 -27.34
CA ILE A 90 28.36 42.90 -26.63
C ILE A 90 29.79 42.58 -26.15
N ASP A 91 30.28 41.36 -26.41
CA ASP A 91 31.55 40.84 -25.90
C ASP A 91 31.65 40.85 -24.35
N ASP A 92 30.52 40.76 -23.64
CA ASP A 92 30.51 40.63 -22.18
C ASP A 92 30.74 39.16 -21.77
N VAL A 93 31.98 38.86 -21.42
CA VAL A 93 32.40 37.52 -20.99
C VAL A 93 31.74 37.10 -19.68
N VAL A 94 31.50 38.03 -18.74
CA VAL A 94 30.98 37.69 -17.41
C VAL A 94 29.53 37.25 -17.54
N LEU A 95 28.69 38.07 -18.20
CA LEU A 95 27.27 37.74 -18.39
C LEU A 95 27.09 36.45 -19.21
N ARG A 96 27.98 36.21 -20.19
CA ARG A 96 27.96 34.99 -20.99
C ARG A 96 28.18 33.73 -20.15
N GLU A 97 29.13 33.73 -19.23
CA GLU A 97 29.40 32.59 -18.34
C GLU A 97 28.34 32.46 -17.24
N GLU A 98 27.82 33.56 -16.69
CA GLU A 98 26.70 33.55 -15.73
C GLU A 98 25.47 32.82 -16.31
N MET A 99 25.16 33.07 -17.59
CA MET A 99 24.02 32.49 -18.30
C MET A 99 24.32 31.12 -18.94
N TYR A 100 25.53 30.58 -18.76
CA TYR A 100 25.89 29.26 -19.28
C TYR A 100 25.25 28.14 -18.44
N GLN A 101 23.99 27.83 -18.73
CA GLN A 101 23.25 26.76 -18.07
C GLN A 101 22.84 25.69 -19.09
N ARG A 102 22.87 24.42 -18.66
CA ARG A 102 22.40 23.27 -19.45
C ARG A 102 21.25 22.59 -18.72
N ILE A 103 20.24 22.14 -19.45
CA ILE A 103 19.04 21.46 -18.91
C ILE A 103 19.44 20.30 -17.99
N SER A 104 20.33 19.42 -18.46
CA SER A 104 20.76 18.23 -17.73
C SER A 104 21.50 18.55 -16.42
N ASN A 105 22.21 19.67 -16.37
CA ASN A 105 22.90 20.12 -15.16
C ASN A 105 21.91 20.72 -14.17
N LEU A 106 20.98 21.55 -14.65
CA LEU A 106 20.02 22.26 -13.81
C LEU A 106 18.99 21.32 -13.18
N ILE A 107 18.47 20.32 -13.92
CA ILE A 107 17.56 19.29 -13.38
C ILE A 107 18.21 18.48 -12.25
N LYS A 108 19.53 18.23 -12.34
CA LYS A 108 20.28 17.47 -11.33
C LYS A 108 20.63 18.29 -10.09
N LYS A 109 20.44 19.62 -10.10
CA LYS A 109 20.67 20.44 -8.90
C LYS A 109 19.62 20.13 -7.83
N PRO A 110 19.97 20.32 -6.54
CA PRO A 110 19.00 20.28 -5.45
C PRO A 110 17.83 21.22 -5.70
N ASP A 111 16.64 20.86 -5.20
CA ASP A 111 15.39 21.53 -5.59
C ASP A 111 15.38 23.04 -5.29
N THR A 112 15.91 23.44 -4.13
CA THR A 112 16.04 24.85 -3.73
C THR A 112 17.02 25.60 -4.64
N ILE A 113 18.21 25.04 -4.86
CA ILE A 113 19.24 25.63 -5.73
C ILE A 113 18.75 25.75 -7.18
N CYS A 114 17.98 24.77 -7.67
CA CYS A 114 17.38 24.84 -8.99
C CYS A 114 16.42 26.03 -9.10
N ALA A 115 15.57 26.24 -8.09
CA ALA A 115 14.66 27.39 -8.04
C ALA A 115 15.44 28.71 -7.94
N ASP A 116 16.49 28.77 -7.11
CA ASP A 116 17.33 29.97 -6.94
C ASP A 116 18.01 30.37 -8.27
N ILE A 117 18.54 29.40 -9.02
CA ILE A 117 19.15 29.65 -10.34
C ILE A 117 18.11 30.15 -11.33
N CYS A 118 16.91 29.56 -11.35
CA CYS A 118 15.83 30.03 -12.22
C CYS A 118 15.40 31.46 -11.86
N GLN A 119 15.30 31.79 -10.57
CA GLN A 119 14.98 33.14 -10.10
C GLN A 119 16.06 34.14 -10.51
N TYR A 120 17.33 33.73 -10.43
CA TYR A 120 18.44 34.55 -10.86
C TYR A 120 18.38 34.86 -12.37
N ILE A 121 18.08 33.86 -13.21
CA ILE A 121 17.90 34.05 -14.66
C ILE A 121 16.73 35.00 -14.93
N HIS A 122 15.58 34.79 -14.26
CA HIS A 122 14.43 35.67 -14.37
C HIS A 122 14.79 37.12 -14.01
N GLY A 123 15.43 37.34 -12.84
CA GLY A 123 15.83 38.66 -12.38
C GLY A 123 16.81 39.38 -13.33
N LYS A 124 17.77 38.65 -13.92
CA LYS A 124 18.65 39.20 -14.96
C LYS A 124 17.87 39.56 -16.23
N GLY A 125 16.95 38.70 -16.67
CA GLY A 125 16.06 38.96 -17.79
C GLY A 125 15.23 40.22 -17.60
N SER A 126 14.61 40.39 -16.41
CA SER A 126 13.85 41.59 -16.07
C SER A 126 14.71 42.85 -16.04
N SER A 127 15.95 42.75 -15.53
CA SER A 127 16.87 43.92 -15.46
C SER A 127 17.33 44.42 -16.83
N LEU A 128 17.44 43.51 -17.82
CA LEU A 128 17.97 43.81 -19.16
C LEU A 128 16.86 43.86 -20.24
N LEU A 129 15.59 43.91 -19.82
CA LEU A 129 14.42 43.74 -20.70
C LEU A 129 14.43 44.69 -21.91
N ALA A 130 14.84 45.95 -21.73
CA ALA A 130 14.88 46.94 -22.81
C ALA A 130 15.80 46.53 -23.97
N ASN A 131 16.91 45.83 -23.68
CA ASN A 131 17.90 45.43 -24.68
C ASN A 131 17.65 44.01 -25.23
N LEU A 132 16.87 43.21 -24.51
CA LEU A 132 16.56 41.82 -24.87
C LEU A 132 15.34 41.69 -25.78
N SER A 133 14.60 42.77 -26.03
CA SER A 133 13.48 42.84 -26.97
C SER A 133 13.87 42.28 -28.35
N ASP A 134 15.02 42.68 -28.89
CA ASP A 134 15.49 42.24 -30.21
C ASP A 134 15.88 40.75 -30.24
N TYR A 135 16.14 40.17 -29.07
CA TYR A 135 16.45 38.75 -28.89
C TYR A 135 15.20 37.93 -28.56
N GLY A 136 14.01 38.54 -28.65
CA GLY A 136 12.71 37.92 -28.47
C GLY A 136 12.31 37.68 -27.02
N VAL A 137 12.98 38.27 -26.02
CA VAL A 137 12.52 38.18 -24.63
C VAL A 137 11.43 39.22 -24.41
N ASP A 138 10.22 38.77 -24.14
CA ASP A 138 9.07 39.60 -23.82
C ASP A 138 8.64 39.43 -22.35
N ASN A 139 7.76 40.33 -21.88
CA ASN A 139 7.19 40.21 -20.53
C ASN A 139 6.40 38.91 -20.36
N VAL A 140 5.71 38.44 -21.41
CA VAL A 140 4.92 37.20 -21.37
C VAL A 140 5.79 35.98 -21.04
N MET A 141 6.99 35.91 -21.62
CA MET A 141 7.94 34.83 -21.35
C MET A 141 8.51 34.89 -19.93
N LEU A 142 8.81 36.09 -19.42
CA LEU A 142 9.29 36.28 -18.05
C LEU A 142 8.20 35.95 -17.03
N ASP A 143 6.98 36.43 -17.22
CA ASP A 143 5.82 36.12 -16.38
C ASP A 143 5.56 34.61 -16.37
N SER A 144 5.59 33.95 -17.54
CA SER A 144 5.41 32.50 -17.63
C SER A 144 6.51 31.71 -16.91
N LEU A 145 7.73 32.26 -16.84
CA LEU A 145 8.83 31.67 -16.08
C LEU A 145 8.59 31.88 -14.57
N ASP A 146 8.23 33.07 -14.13
CA ASP A 146 7.95 33.39 -12.72
C ASP A 146 6.78 32.56 -12.16
N ASP A 147 5.70 32.38 -12.94
CA ASP A 147 4.59 31.49 -12.63
C ASP A 147 5.08 30.05 -12.40
N SER A 148 5.98 29.57 -13.26
CA SER A 148 6.53 28.21 -13.15
C SER A 148 7.45 28.06 -11.94
N ILE A 149 8.17 29.12 -11.55
CA ILE A 149 9.00 29.15 -10.34
C ILE A 149 8.09 29.09 -9.11
N SER A 150 7.05 29.91 -9.07
CA SER A 150 6.07 29.96 -7.98
C SER A 150 5.35 28.62 -7.80
N GLU A 151 4.91 28.01 -8.90
CA GLU A 151 4.26 26.70 -8.86
C GLU A 151 5.22 25.61 -8.36
N TYR A 152 6.44 25.53 -8.91
CA TYR A 152 7.44 24.55 -8.51
C TYR A 152 7.84 24.69 -7.03
N THR A 153 8.13 25.91 -6.58
CA THR A 153 8.51 26.18 -5.18
C THR A 153 7.40 25.80 -4.19
N SER A 154 6.13 26.02 -4.54
CA SER A 154 4.98 25.55 -3.74
C SER A 154 4.89 24.02 -3.62
N TYR A 155 5.48 23.29 -4.57
CA TYR A 155 5.47 21.82 -4.61
C TYR A 155 6.69 21.18 -3.94
N ILE A 156 7.80 21.90 -3.74
CA ILE A 156 9.00 21.41 -3.03
C ILE A 156 8.66 20.77 -1.66
N PRO A 157 7.84 21.40 -0.78
CA PRO A 157 7.59 20.85 0.55
C PRO A 157 6.58 19.68 0.55
N LYS A 158 5.69 19.57 -0.45
CA LYS A 158 4.54 18.64 -0.43
C LYS A 158 4.92 17.17 -0.24
N PRO A 159 5.96 16.61 -0.91
CA PRO A 159 6.36 15.22 -0.68
C PRO A 159 6.80 14.97 0.76
N ARG A 160 7.55 15.91 1.38
CA ARG A 160 7.99 15.79 2.77
C ARG A 160 6.81 15.97 3.74
N ALA A 161 5.93 16.95 3.48
CA ALA A 161 4.72 17.17 4.26
C ALA A 161 3.85 15.90 4.30
N GLY A 162 3.64 15.25 3.15
CA GLY A 162 2.88 14.00 3.09
C GLY A 162 3.49 12.84 3.90
N ILE A 163 4.82 12.75 3.99
CA ILE A 163 5.50 11.76 4.84
C ILE A 163 5.29 12.09 6.32
N VAL A 164 5.43 13.37 6.68
CA VAL A 164 5.24 13.86 8.05
C VAL A 164 3.80 13.63 8.51
N GLU A 165 2.80 13.99 7.70
CA GLU A 165 1.39 13.72 7.95
C GLU A 165 1.12 12.25 8.21
N ARG A 166 1.66 11.35 7.36
CA ARG A 166 1.49 9.90 7.55
C ARG A 166 2.09 9.44 8.88
N LYS A 167 3.28 9.95 9.23
CA LYS A 167 3.93 9.62 10.50
C LYS A 167 3.11 10.12 11.69
N GLN A 168 2.62 11.35 11.62
CA GLN A 168 1.78 11.96 12.64
C GLN A 168 0.46 11.19 12.82
N ALA A 169 -0.26 10.91 11.73
CA ALA A 169 -1.48 10.10 11.76
C ALA A 169 -1.25 8.71 12.38
N THR A 170 -0.09 8.09 12.13
CA THR A 170 0.27 6.80 12.73
C THR A 170 0.44 6.90 14.26
N SER A 171 1.05 7.99 14.73
CA SER A 171 1.26 8.27 16.14
C SER A 171 -0.05 8.57 16.87
N GLU A 172 -0.84 9.50 16.33
CA GLU A 172 -2.15 9.89 16.87
C GLU A 172 -3.12 8.71 16.92
N MET A 173 -3.17 7.91 15.86
CA MET A 173 -4.00 6.70 15.84
C MET A 173 -3.62 5.71 16.94
N SER A 174 -2.32 5.57 17.25
CA SER A 174 -1.87 4.69 18.35
C SER A 174 -2.32 5.22 19.72
N GLN A 175 -2.32 6.54 19.91
CA GLN A 175 -2.84 7.17 21.13
C GLN A 175 -4.36 7.00 21.25
N LEU A 176 -5.11 7.13 20.14
CA LEU A 176 -6.55 6.90 20.12
C LEU A 176 -6.93 5.45 20.46
N PHE A 177 -6.18 4.46 19.97
CA PHE A 177 -6.42 3.07 20.38
C PHE A 177 -6.22 2.88 21.89
N ALA A 178 -5.19 3.51 22.47
CA ALA A 178 -4.95 3.45 23.91
C ALA A 178 -6.04 4.18 24.72
N SER A 179 -6.52 5.34 24.24
CA SER A 179 -7.63 6.05 24.90
C SER A 179 -8.93 5.26 24.81
N CYS A 180 -9.24 4.64 23.66
CA CYS A 180 -10.38 3.73 23.50
C CYS A 180 -10.31 2.55 24.49
N ASP A 181 -9.15 1.92 24.66
CA ASP A 181 -8.98 0.82 25.63
C ASP A 181 -9.31 1.29 27.07
N VAL A 182 -8.90 2.51 27.44
CA VAL A 182 -9.20 3.09 28.76
C VAL A 182 -10.69 3.40 28.91
N VAL A 183 -11.32 3.97 27.89
CA VAL A 183 -12.76 4.27 27.91
C VAL A 183 -13.58 2.99 28.00
N LEU A 184 -13.24 1.96 27.22
CA LEU A 184 -13.90 0.67 27.28
C LEU A 184 -13.79 0.03 28.67
N LYS A 185 -12.62 0.09 29.34
CA LYS A 185 -12.50 -0.41 30.73
C LYS A 185 -13.45 0.30 31.70
N LYS A 186 -13.70 1.61 31.49
CA LYS A 186 -14.66 2.36 32.30
C LYS A 186 -16.10 1.94 32.00
N MET A 187 -16.42 1.69 30.74
CA MET A 187 -17.73 1.16 30.34
C MET A 187 -17.95 -0.24 30.91
N ASP A 188 -16.95 -1.13 30.86
CA ASP A 188 -17.01 -2.48 31.44
C ASP A 188 -17.40 -2.47 32.92
N ALA A 189 -16.81 -1.54 33.69
CA ALA A 189 -17.11 -1.40 35.11
C ALA A 189 -18.58 -1.03 35.37
N LEU A 190 -19.19 -0.24 34.47
CA LEU A 190 -20.60 0.13 34.55
C LEU A 190 -21.51 -1.02 34.09
N VAL A 191 -21.14 -1.73 33.01
CA VAL A 191 -21.92 -2.90 32.53
C VAL A 191 -21.96 -4.02 33.57
N ASN A 192 -20.93 -4.16 34.40
CA ASN A 192 -20.94 -5.13 35.50
C ASN A 192 -22.07 -4.89 36.52
N MET A 193 -22.62 -3.67 36.61
CA MET A 193 -23.80 -3.40 37.45
C MET A 193 -25.04 -4.16 36.97
N LEU A 194 -25.10 -4.48 35.67
CA LEU A 194 -26.22 -5.17 35.03
C LEU A 194 -26.06 -6.69 34.98
N GLN A 195 -24.96 -7.26 35.49
CA GLN A 195 -24.69 -8.70 35.40
C GLN A 195 -25.80 -9.58 36.02
N PHE A 196 -26.54 -9.08 37.01
CA PHE A 196 -27.65 -9.77 37.66
C PHE A 196 -29.02 -9.18 37.32
N SER A 197 -29.06 -7.93 36.85
CA SER A 197 -30.30 -7.20 36.53
C SER A 197 -30.75 -7.45 35.09
N ASP A 198 -29.81 -7.52 34.16
CA ASP A 198 -30.04 -7.74 32.73
C ASP A 198 -28.90 -8.59 32.13
N LEU A 199 -29.09 -9.91 32.18
CA LEU A 199 -28.10 -10.88 31.72
C LEU A 199 -27.95 -10.90 30.19
N GLU A 200 -29.04 -10.62 29.46
CA GLU A 200 -29.02 -10.60 27.99
C GLU A 200 -28.17 -9.45 27.48
N PHE A 201 -28.36 -8.25 28.03
CA PHE A 201 -27.51 -7.10 27.73
C PHE A 201 -26.04 -7.36 28.09
N TYR A 202 -25.79 -7.85 29.31
CA TYR A 202 -24.43 -8.14 29.79
C TYR A 202 -23.69 -9.11 28.87
N SER A 203 -24.32 -10.25 28.57
CA SER A 203 -23.71 -11.30 27.75
C SER A 203 -23.46 -10.85 26.30
N THR A 204 -24.40 -10.12 25.72
CA THR A 204 -24.27 -9.59 24.35
C THR A 204 -23.19 -8.53 24.27
N TYR A 205 -23.12 -7.61 25.26
CA TYR A 205 -22.07 -6.60 25.34
C TYR A 205 -20.65 -7.20 25.33
N TYR A 206 -20.39 -8.17 26.20
CA TYR A 206 -19.08 -8.82 26.28
C TYR A 206 -18.78 -9.70 25.06
N SER A 207 -19.80 -10.29 24.45
CA SER A 207 -19.66 -11.02 23.18
C SER A 207 -19.26 -10.09 22.04
N SER A 208 -19.91 -8.92 21.93
CA SER A 208 -19.59 -7.87 20.96
C SER A 208 -18.18 -7.32 21.13
N ARG A 209 -17.64 -7.33 22.36
CA ARG A 209 -16.26 -6.91 22.66
C ARG A 209 -15.18 -7.94 22.37
N LYS A 210 -15.54 -9.12 21.89
CA LYS A 210 -14.57 -10.17 21.59
C LYS A 210 -13.82 -9.84 20.30
N ILE A 211 -12.50 -9.66 20.39
CA ILE A 211 -11.65 -9.51 19.22
C ILE A 211 -11.55 -10.86 18.50
N ILE A 212 -12.16 -10.94 17.32
CA ILE A 212 -12.10 -12.14 16.48
C ILE A 212 -10.72 -12.22 15.81
N ARG A 213 -10.05 -13.35 16.00
CA ARG A 213 -8.90 -13.74 15.19
C ARG A 213 -9.40 -14.80 14.20
N PRO A 214 -9.50 -14.50 12.91
CA PRO A 214 -9.84 -15.54 11.94
C PRO A 214 -8.77 -16.62 12.02
N GLY A 215 -9.20 -17.88 12.17
CA GLY A 215 -8.32 -19.03 12.05
C GLY A 215 -7.87 -19.12 10.59
N TYR A 216 -6.57 -18.95 10.34
CA TYR A 216 -6.02 -19.22 9.03
C TYR A 216 -5.79 -20.73 8.93
N ARG A 217 -6.42 -21.39 7.95
CA ARG A 217 -5.95 -22.69 7.47
C ARG A 217 -4.89 -22.40 6.42
N THR A 218 -3.62 -22.61 6.75
CA THR A 218 -2.52 -22.45 5.79
C THR A 218 -2.61 -23.56 4.75
N ILE A 219 -2.50 -23.19 3.47
CA ILE A 219 -2.32 -24.16 2.39
C ILE A 219 -0.84 -24.53 2.43
N ALA A 220 -0.54 -25.78 2.75
CA ALA A 220 0.83 -26.24 2.96
C ALA A 220 1.50 -26.61 1.61
N ILE A 221 0.76 -27.31 0.74
CA ILE A 221 1.22 -27.64 -0.61
C ILE A 221 0.17 -27.21 -1.61
N ARG A 222 0.59 -26.53 -2.67
CA ARG A 222 -0.22 -26.38 -3.89
C ARG A 222 0.58 -26.95 -5.04
N GLY A 223 -0.03 -27.82 -5.81
CA GLY A 223 0.63 -28.37 -6.98
C GLY A 223 -0.21 -28.27 -8.23
N ILE A 224 0.46 -28.38 -9.38
CA ILE A 224 -0.16 -28.48 -10.69
C ILE A 224 0.44 -29.72 -11.36
N VAL A 225 -0.43 -30.56 -11.91
CA VAL A 225 -0.05 -31.72 -12.69
C VAL A 225 -0.21 -31.40 -14.17
N THR A 226 0.88 -31.51 -14.93
CA THR A 226 0.92 -31.29 -16.39
C THR A 226 1.42 -32.53 -17.12
N ASP A 227 1.10 -32.63 -18.41
CA ASP A 227 1.72 -33.59 -19.33
C ASP A 227 3.12 -33.09 -19.77
N ALA A 228 3.90 -33.93 -20.44
CA ALA A 228 5.20 -33.59 -21.04
C ALA A 228 5.11 -32.42 -22.04
N GLU A 229 3.94 -32.22 -22.64
CA GLU A 229 3.62 -31.12 -23.56
C GLU A 229 3.16 -29.84 -22.84
N GLY A 230 3.06 -29.86 -21.50
CA GLY A 230 2.69 -28.71 -20.67
C GLY A 230 1.18 -28.51 -20.50
N TYR A 231 0.34 -29.38 -21.05
CA TYR A 231 -1.12 -29.31 -20.86
C TYR A 231 -1.52 -29.78 -19.46
N PRO A 232 -2.42 -29.06 -18.76
CA PRO A 232 -2.86 -29.45 -17.42
C PRO A 232 -3.73 -30.72 -17.44
N LEU A 233 -3.43 -31.68 -16.56
CA LEU A 233 -4.15 -32.95 -16.49
C LEU A 233 -5.26 -32.92 -15.45
N ASN A 234 -6.52 -33.04 -15.92
CA ASN A 234 -7.68 -33.18 -15.05
C ASN A 234 -7.87 -34.63 -14.53
N LYS A 235 -8.58 -34.75 -13.40
CA LYS A 235 -8.99 -36.04 -12.78
C LYS A 235 -7.82 -36.98 -12.45
N VAL A 236 -6.66 -36.43 -12.13
CA VAL A 236 -5.50 -37.19 -11.67
C VAL A 236 -5.66 -37.44 -10.17
N ASP A 237 -5.45 -38.69 -9.72
CA ASP A 237 -5.47 -39.05 -8.31
C ASP A 237 -4.14 -38.66 -7.65
N VAL A 238 -4.18 -37.71 -6.71
CA VAL A 238 -3.02 -37.26 -5.93
C VAL A 238 -3.17 -37.79 -4.51
N ALA A 239 -2.21 -38.60 -4.08
CA ALA A 239 -2.10 -39.15 -2.73
C ALA A 239 -0.75 -38.80 -2.13
N ILE A 240 -0.66 -38.78 -0.80
CA ILE A 240 0.61 -38.60 -0.09
C ILE A 240 0.92 -39.91 0.65
N GLU A 241 2.15 -40.41 0.49
CA GLU A 241 2.65 -41.57 1.23
C GLU A 241 2.60 -41.29 2.74
N ASP A 242 2.17 -42.27 3.54
CA ASP A 242 2.02 -42.19 5.00
C ASP A 242 0.94 -41.23 5.55
N THR A 243 0.02 -40.74 4.71
CA THR A 243 -1.17 -40.01 5.18
C THR A 243 -2.45 -40.52 4.53
N ALA A 244 -3.60 -40.30 5.18
CA ALA A 244 -4.92 -40.61 4.59
C ALA A 244 -5.36 -39.58 3.53
N PHE A 245 -4.46 -38.70 3.08
CA PHE A 245 -4.79 -37.67 2.10
C PHE A 245 -4.83 -38.26 0.68
N SER A 246 -6.00 -38.20 0.06
CA SER A 246 -6.19 -38.48 -1.37
C SER A 246 -7.18 -37.48 -1.96
N ARG A 247 -6.83 -36.87 -3.10
CA ARG A 247 -7.68 -35.90 -3.79
C ARG A 247 -7.45 -35.94 -5.30
N LYS A 248 -8.50 -35.69 -6.07
CA LYS A 248 -8.41 -35.54 -7.53
C LYS A 248 -8.05 -34.12 -7.95
N THR A 249 -7.24 -33.98 -9.00
CA THR A 249 -6.92 -32.67 -9.60
C THR A 249 -8.15 -32.03 -10.24
N THR A 250 -8.19 -30.71 -10.20
CA THR A 250 -9.23 -29.87 -10.83
C THR A 250 -9.11 -29.87 -12.37
N ASN A 251 -10.06 -29.24 -13.06
CA ASN A 251 -10.03 -29.10 -14.53
C ASN A 251 -8.77 -28.37 -15.05
N ASN A 252 -8.09 -27.59 -14.19
CA ASN A 252 -6.85 -26.89 -14.52
C ASN A 252 -5.60 -27.66 -14.02
N GLY A 253 -5.72 -28.94 -13.66
CA GLY A 253 -4.60 -29.76 -13.18
C GLY A 253 -4.11 -29.42 -11.78
N GLY A 254 -4.70 -28.44 -11.11
CA GLY A 254 -4.30 -28.01 -9.77
C GLY A 254 -4.82 -28.92 -8.65
N PHE A 255 -4.00 -29.11 -7.61
CA PHE A 255 -4.37 -29.68 -6.32
C PHE A 255 -3.84 -28.82 -5.17
N GLU A 256 -4.52 -28.89 -4.03
CA GLU A 256 -4.13 -28.17 -2.81
C GLU A 256 -4.28 -29.10 -1.61
N ILE A 257 -3.26 -29.12 -0.77
CA ILE A 257 -3.19 -29.83 0.50
C ILE A 257 -3.15 -28.75 1.60
N LYS A 258 -4.13 -28.84 2.50
CA LYS A 258 -4.26 -27.93 3.65
C LYS A 258 -3.77 -28.68 4.88
N ASP A 259 -3.10 -27.96 5.78
CA ASP A 259 -2.89 -28.40 7.16
C ASP A 259 -2.12 -29.74 7.28
N ILE A 260 -0.87 -29.77 6.79
CA ILE A 260 0.06 -30.89 6.97
C ILE A 260 1.26 -30.42 7.81
N ASP A 261 1.71 -31.25 8.76
CA ASP A 261 2.86 -30.92 9.61
C ASP A 261 4.13 -30.75 8.78
N SER A 262 5.08 -29.95 9.25
CA SER A 262 6.36 -29.80 8.55
C SER A 262 7.12 -31.12 8.48
N GLY A 263 7.53 -31.52 7.29
CA GLY A 263 8.14 -32.81 7.03
C GLY A 263 8.42 -33.01 5.54
N MET A 264 9.15 -34.08 5.22
CA MET A 264 9.33 -34.53 3.84
C MET A 264 8.22 -35.51 3.50
N TYR A 265 7.45 -35.23 2.45
CA TYR A 265 6.35 -36.09 2.01
C TYR A 265 6.55 -36.53 0.58
N THR A 266 6.29 -37.81 0.31
CA THR A 266 6.24 -38.31 -1.07
C THR A 266 4.83 -38.14 -1.62
N VAL A 267 4.66 -37.24 -2.59
CA VAL A 267 3.41 -37.06 -3.33
C VAL A 267 3.39 -38.06 -4.49
N ILE A 268 2.39 -38.93 -4.49
CA ILE A 268 2.15 -39.96 -5.51
C ILE A 268 1.00 -39.50 -6.39
N VAL A 269 1.23 -39.46 -7.69
CA VAL A 269 0.28 -38.97 -8.68
C VAL A 269 -0.03 -40.11 -9.65
N LYS A 270 -1.30 -40.48 -9.77
CA LYS A 270 -1.77 -41.62 -10.58
C LYS A 270 -2.87 -41.21 -11.55
N LYS A 271 -2.76 -41.66 -12.80
CA LYS A 271 -3.82 -41.51 -13.81
C LYS A 271 -3.77 -42.68 -14.79
N PRO A 272 -4.90 -43.34 -15.11
CA PRO A 272 -4.94 -44.36 -16.15
C PRO A 272 -4.40 -43.81 -17.49
N GLY A 273 -3.43 -44.51 -18.08
CA GLY A 273 -2.75 -44.10 -19.33
C GLY A 273 -1.44 -43.30 -19.15
N TYR A 274 -1.06 -42.99 -17.91
CA TYR A 274 0.19 -42.28 -17.58
C TYR A 274 1.00 -43.09 -16.55
N ALA A 275 2.31 -42.87 -16.51
CA ALA A 275 3.19 -43.52 -15.54
C ALA A 275 2.93 -42.93 -14.14
N ASP A 276 2.94 -43.78 -13.11
CA ASP A 276 2.84 -43.34 -11.71
C ASP A 276 4.08 -42.50 -11.34
N THR A 277 3.90 -41.20 -11.11
CA THR A 277 4.99 -40.30 -10.71
C THR A 277 5.03 -40.14 -9.19
N ARG A 278 6.24 -40.19 -8.61
CA ARG A 278 6.49 -39.93 -7.18
C ARG A 278 7.41 -38.73 -7.04
N THR A 279 6.98 -37.73 -6.29
CA THR A 279 7.75 -36.50 -6.07
C THR A 279 7.89 -36.24 -4.58
N ILE A 280 9.13 -36.09 -4.11
CA ILE A 280 9.40 -35.73 -2.72
C ILE A 280 9.23 -34.22 -2.57
N VAL A 281 8.39 -33.81 -1.62
CA VAL A 281 8.07 -32.41 -1.33
C VAL A 281 8.43 -32.11 0.11
N ALA A 282 9.30 -31.12 0.30
CA ALA A 282 9.62 -30.61 1.63
C ALA A 282 8.57 -29.58 2.05
N VAL A 283 7.86 -29.82 3.15
CA VAL A 283 6.90 -28.86 3.72
C VAL A 283 7.52 -28.20 4.94
N THR A 284 7.57 -26.88 4.96
CA THR A 284 7.94 -26.09 6.13
C THR A 284 6.70 -25.47 6.77
N ALA A 285 6.69 -25.32 8.10
CA ALA A 285 5.51 -24.90 8.86
C ALA A 285 5.00 -23.48 8.55
N THR A 286 5.78 -22.70 7.78
CA THR A 286 5.57 -21.25 7.60
C THR A 286 5.51 -20.83 6.14
N GLU A 287 5.90 -21.69 5.20
CA GLU A 287 5.89 -21.36 3.76
C GLU A 287 5.04 -22.35 2.98
N ARG A 288 4.27 -21.82 2.04
CA ARG A 288 3.54 -22.66 1.08
C ARG A 288 4.53 -23.20 0.07
N THR A 289 4.53 -24.52 -0.11
CA THR A 289 5.36 -25.18 -1.13
C THR A 289 4.57 -25.35 -2.42
N ASP A 290 5.08 -24.77 -3.50
CA ASP A 290 4.50 -24.90 -4.84
C ASP A 290 5.23 -26.01 -5.63
N VAL A 291 4.48 -26.99 -6.12
CA VAL A 291 5.03 -28.19 -6.78
C VAL A 291 4.46 -28.33 -8.19
N SER A 292 5.32 -28.37 -9.19
CA SER A 292 4.92 -28.78 -10.55
C SER A 292 5.29 -30.24 -10.75
N ILE A 293 4.32 -31.06 -11.17
CA ILE A 293 4.52 -32.49 -11.42
C ILE A 293 4.20 -32.75 -12.88
N VAL A 294 5.19 -33.25 -13.61
CA VAL A 294 5.02 -33.68 -14.99
C VAL A 294 4.77 -35.19 -14.99
N MET A 295 3.73 -35.63 -15.69
CA MET A 295 3.47 -37.05 -15.95
C MET A 295 3.83 -37.39 -17.39
N GLU A 296 4.47 -38.55 -17.59
CA GLU A 296 4.74 -39.09 -18.93
C GLU A 296 3.66 -40.12 -19.29
N SER A 297 3.19 -40.09 -20.54
CA SER A 297 2.24 -41.08 -21.06
C SER A 297 2.94 -42.43 -21.25
N VAL A 298 2.29 -43.52 -20.84
CA VAL A 298 2.83 -44.87 -21.08
C VAL A 298 2.48 -45.25 -22.51
N ASN A 299 3.42 -45.03 -23.43
CA ASN A 299 3.32 -45.60 -24.76
C ASN A 299 3.38 -47.13 -24.65
N SER A 300 2.25 -47.79 -24.90
CA SER A 300 2.17 -49.23 -25.15
C SER A 300 2.88 -49.56 -26.47
N ASN A 301 4.21 -49.57 -26.46
CA ASN A 301 5.05 -50.16 -27.51
C ASN A 301 6.00 -51.16 -26.86
N ALA A 302 5.46 -52.30 -26.44
CA ALA A 302 6.24 -53.53 -26.37
C ALA A 302 6.23 -54.14 -27.78
N GLN A 303 7.32 -53.93 -28.52
CA GLN A 303 7.62 -54.68 -29.73
C GLN A 303 7.81 -56.15 -29.36
N GLU A 304 6.94 -57.02 -29.86
CA GLU A 304 7.24 -58.45 -30.02
C GLU A 304 8.30 -58.57 -31.11
N VAL A 305 9.54 -58.88 -30.72
CA VAL A 305 10.59 -59.39 -31.60
C VAL A 305 10.96 -60.77 -31.09
N ALA A 306 10.39 -61.79 -31.74
CA ALA A 306 11.00 -63.05 -32.17
C ALA A 306 9.91 -64.07 -32.49
#